data_AF-A0A078IB15-F1
#
_entry.id   AF-A0A078IB15-F1
#
_cell.length_a   1.000
_cell.length_b   1.000
_cell.length_c   1.000
_cell.angle_alpha   90.00
_cell.angle_beta   90.00
_cell.angle_gamma   90.00
#
_symmetry.space_group_name_H-M   'P 1'
#
loop_
_entity.id
_entity.type
_entity.pdbx_description
1 polymer ?
#
loop_
_entity_poly.entity_id
_entity_poly.type
_entity_poly.pdbx_seq_one_letter_code
_entity_poly.pdbx_strand_id
1 'polypeptide(L)'
;MDVVGKKNMDEFGMGRTNEASAFQVTANQWDLTRVLGGSSGSSAAAIEERLCIVSPGLDLWLNASSLDVIGCFVSTVADADMLLHAISGFESKSSTHEAASHFEALGCVLTEVSLPFFSLGVPAFYVLASSESSSNLSRYDGVRTLIRKDYKAALDHNDILISPAAPSAAYKILVKRKMIH
;
A
#
# COMPACT_ATOMS: atom_id res chain seq x y z
N MET A 1 -24.41 -4.33 0.92
CA MET A 1 -23.21 -4.97 1.47
C MET A 1 -23.38 -5.06 2.97
N ASP A 2 -23.21 -6.25 3.52
CA ASP A 2 -23.26 -6.44 4.97
C ASP A 2 -21.85 -6.28 5.54
N VAL A 3 -21.72 -5.50 6.62
CA VAL A 3 -20.43 -5.24 7.28
C VAL A 3 -20.15 -6.34 8.29
N VAL A 4 -19.12 -7.16 8.02
CA VAL A 4 -18.78 -8.35 8.83
C VAL A 4 -18.02 -7.98 10.12
N GLY A 5 -17.23 -6.90 10.11
CA GLY A 5 -16.50 -6.45 11.31
C GLY A 5 -15.38 -5.45 11.03
N LYS A 6 -14.69 -5.01 12.09
CA LYS A 6 -13.46 -4.20 12.01
C LYS A 6 -12.24 -5.09 12.07
N LYS A 7 -11.18 -4.69 11.36
CA LYS A 7 -9.93 -5.45 11.25
C LYS A 7 -8.83 -4.80 12.10
N ASN A 8 -7.87 -5.62 12.53
CA ASN A 8 -6.70 -5.16 13.27
C ASN A 8 -5.72 -4.40 12.36
N MET A 9 -4.94 -3.48 12.93
CA MET A 9 -3.95 -2.68 12.21
C MET A 9 -2.84 -2.24 13.16
N ASP A 10 -1.71 -1.77 12.62
CA ASP A 10 -0.72 -1.05 13.43
C ASP A 10 -1.37 0.19 14.09
N GLU A 11 -1.01 0.49 15.33
CA GLU A 11 -1.61 1.59 16.10
C GLU A 11 -1.53 2.93 15.33
N PHE A 12 -2.64 3.67 15.22
CA PHE A 12 -2.76 4.89 14.39
C PHE A 12 -2.42 4.73 12.90
N GLY A 13 -2.34 3.50 12.37
CA GLY A 13 -1.83 3.24 11.02
C GLY A 13 -0.29 3.32 10.96
N MET A 14 0.39 3.27 12.11
CA MET A 14 1.82 3.49 12.24
C MET A 14 2.61 2.19 12.34
N GLY A 15 2.83 1.55 11.20
CA GLY A 15 3.70 0.39 11.15
C GLY A 15 3.64 -0.31 9.81
N ARG A 16 4.58 -1.24 9.62
CA ARG A 16 4.75 -1.99 8.38
C ARG A 16 4.63 -3.50 8.60
N THR A 17 4.30 -3.94 9.82
CA THR A 17 4.40 -5.35 10.22
C THR A 17 3.21 -5.85 11.04
N ASN A 18 2.27 -4.99 11.44
CA ASN A 18 1.20 -5.27 12.41
C ASN A 18 1.68 -5.50 13.86
N GLU A 19 2.99 -5.51 14.11
CA GLU A 19 3.56 -5.75 15.44
C GLU A 19 3.30 -4.59 16.42
N ALA A 20 3.05 -3.39 15.89
CA ALA A 20 2.73 -2.21 16.68
C ALA A 20 1.23 -2.11 17.03
N SER A 21 0.41 -3.11 16.70
CA SER A 21 -0.99 -3.13 17.12
C SER A 21 -1.13 -3.04 18.65
N ALA A 22 -2.05 -2.19 19.09
CA ALA A 22 -2.45 -2.07 20.50
C ALA A 22 -3.24 -3.29 21.00
N PHE A 23 -3.79 -4.10 20.10
CA PHE A 23 -4.62 -5.26 20.44
C PHE A 23 -3.78 -6.54 20.50
N GLN A 24 -3.19 -6.92 19.37
CA GLN A 24 -2.45 -8.17 19.23
C GLN A 24 -1.59 -8.18 17.96
N VAL A 25 -0.55 -9.02 17.95
CA VAL A 25 0.28 -9.27 16.75
C VAL A 25 -0.46 -10.26 15.85
N THR A 26 -0.77 -9.85 14.62
CA THR A 26 -1.34 -10.73 13.60
C THR A 26 -0.22 -11.34 12.76
N ALA A 27 -0.14 -12.67 12.71
CA ALA A 27 0.87 -13.38 11.94
C ALA A 27 0.46 -13.55 10.47
N ASN A 28 1.44 -13.82 9.61
CA ASN A 28 1.21 -14.16 8.21
C ASN A 28 0.61 -15.55 8.10
N GLN A 29 -0.51 -15.69 7.39
CA GLN A 29 -1.18 -16.98 7.20
C GLN A 29 -0.35 -18.01 6.42
N TRP A 30 0.56 -17.55 5.56
CA TRP A 30 1.46 -18.41 4.79
C TRP A 30 2.64 -18.94 5.60
N ASP A 31 3.04 -18.22 6.67
CA ASP A 31 4.11 -18.61 7.60
C ASP A 31 3.90 -17.87 8.93
N LEU A 32 3.37 -18.58 9.93
CA LEU A 32 3.03 -18.02 11.25
C LEU A 32 4.24 -17.43 12.01
N THR A 33 5.47 -17.69 11.55
CA THR A 33 6.68 -17.08 12.11
C THR A 33 7.02 -15.71 11.52
N ARG A 34 6.25 -15.25 10.53
CA ARG A 34 6.50 -14.04 9.75
C ARG A 34 5.44 -12.97 9.93
N VAL A 35 5.86 -11.74 9.71
CA VAL A 35 5.01 -10.56 9.79
C VAL A 35 3.98 -10.58 8.67
N LEU A 36 2.78 -10.12 8.97
CA LEU A 36 1.69 -10.04 8.00
C LEU A 36 1.83 -8.86 7.02
N GLY A 37 2.66 -7.87 7.37
CA GLY A 37 2.70 -6.57 6.68
C GLY A 37 1.83 -5.52 7.37
N GLY A 38 1.89 -4.27 6.94
CA GLY A 38 1.20 -3.17 7.61
C GLY A 38 1.15 -1.88 6.79
N SER A 39 0.34 -0.90 7.18
CA SER A 39 -0.47 -0.91 8.43
C SER A 39 -1.77 -1.72 8.32
N SER A 40 -2.25 -1.94 7.10
CA SER A 40 -3.48 -2.67 6.78
C SER A 40 -3.30 -4.19 6.58
N GLY A 41 -2.29 -4.81 7.19
CA GLY A 41 -1.96 -6.24 6.98
C GLY A 41 -3.14 -7.20 7.20
N SER A 42 -3.93 -7.01 8.26
CA SER A 42 -5.11 -7.85 8.54
C SER A 42 -6.21 -7.73 7.50
N SER A 43 -6.22 -6.64 6.72
CA SER A 43 -7.14 -6.49 5.59
C SER A 43 -6.80 -7.39 4.44
N ALA A 44 -5.51 -7.58 4.16
CA ALA A 44 -5.04 -8.56 3.19
C ALA A 44 -5.32 -9.99 3.68
N ALA A 45 -5.01 -10.30 4.94
CA ALA A 45 -5.28 -11.63 5.52
C ALA A 45 -6.77 -12.02 5.47
N ALA A 46 -7.68 -11.08 5.75
CA ALA A 46 -9.12 -11.39 5.75
C ALA A 46 -9.65 -11.83 4.37
N ILE A 47 -9.05 -11.32 3.29
CA ILE A 47 -9.36 -11.74 1.92
C ILE A 47 -8.78 -13.13 1.63
N GLU A 48 -7.50 -13.33 1.97
CA GLU A 48 -6.79 -14.58 1.73
C GLU A 48 -7.42 -15.77 2.48
N GLU A 49 -7.82 -15.55 3.72
CA GLU A 49 -8.54 -16.52 4.55
C GLU A 49 -10.03 -16.68 4.17
N ARG A 50 -10.48 -15.97 3.12
CA ARG A 50 -11.88 -15.98 2.65
C ARG A 50 -12.90 -15.61 3.73
N LEU A 51 -12.50 -14.78 4.70
CA LEU A 51 -13.37 -14.28 5.76
C LEU A 51 -14.30 -13.17 5.25
N CYS A 52 -13.89 -12.46 4.20
CA CYS A 52 -14.75 -11.55 3.46
C CYS A 52 -14.37 -11.49 1.98
N ILE A 53 -15.33 -11.08 1.14
CA ILE A 53 -15.13 -10.91 -0.31
C ILE A 53 -14.40 -9.60 -0.61
N VAL A 54 -14.63 -8.58 0.24
CA VAL A 54 -14.06 -7.25 0.12
C VAL A 54 -13.57 -6.78 1.47
N SER A 55 -12.40 -6.17 1.49
CA SER A 55 -11.74 -5.71 2.71
C SER A 55 -11.17 -4.32 2.44
N PRO A 56 -11.76 -3.24 2.98
CA PRO A 56 -11.22 -1.90 2.78
C PRO A 56 -9.83 -1.80 3.40
N GLY A 57 -8.88 -1.35 2.59
CA GLY A 57 -7.50 -1.11 2.98
C GLY A 57 -7.25 0.38 3.10
N LEU A 58 -6.30 0.74 3.94
CA LEU A 58 -5.83 2.09 4.07
C LEU A 58 -4.33 2.08 3.80
N ASP A 59 -3.91 2.78 2.75
CA ASP A 59 -2.49 3.06 2.54
C ASP A 59 -2.18 4.33 3.33
N LEU A 60 -1.79 4.11 4.57
CA LEU A 60 -1.57 5.13 5.57
C LEU A 60 -0.25 4.90 6.26
N TRP A 61 0.41 6.01 6.55
CA TRP A 61 1.37 6.04 7.63
C TRP A 61 1.34 7.44 8.26
N LEU A 62 0.97 7.53 9.55
CA LEU A 62 0.86 8.75 10.39
C LEU A 62 -0.40 9.64 10.25
N ASN A 63 -1.48 9.22 9.58
CA ASN A 63 -2.68 10.05 9.34
C ASN A 63 -2.33 11.40 8.71
N ALA A 64 -1.59 11.33 7.61
CA ALA A 64 -1.15 12.50 6.87
C ALA A 64 -2.17 12.78 5.78
N SER A 65 -3.11 13.70 6.06
CA SER A 65 -4.28 13.98 5.21
C SER A 65 -3.98 14.15 3.71
N SER A 66 -2.77 14.60 3.35
CA SER A 66 -2.37 14.81 1.96
C SER A 66 -1.78 13.57 1.27
N LEU A 67 -1.49 12.52 2.03
CA LEU A 67 -0.97 11.22 1.60
C LEU A 67 -1.97 10.08 1.82
N ASP A 68 -2.96 10.29 2.69
CA ASP A 68 -3.94 9.28 3.07
C ASP A 68 -4.83 8.89 1.89
N VAL A 69 -4.79 7.61 1.49
CA VAL A 69 -5.60 7.05 0.41
C VAL A 69 -6.34 5.80 0.89
N ILE A 70 -7.65 5.76 0.63
CA ILE A 70 -8.46 4.56 0.83
C ILE A 70 -8.32 3.66 -0.39
N GLY A 71 -8.00 2.39 -0.15
CA GLY A 71 -7.94 1.36 -1.16
C GLY A 71 -8.75 0.13 -0.75
N CYS A 72 -8.52 -0.96 -1.47
CA CYS A 72 -9.19 -2.22 -1.18
C CYS A 72 -8.26 -3.41 -1.36
N PHE A 73 -8.53 -4.44 -0.57
CA PHE A 73 -8.03 -5.78 -0.77
C PHE A 73 -9.18 -6.64 -1.27
N VAL A 74 -8.90 -7.41 -2.30
CA VAL A 74 -9.81 -8.34 -2.98
C VAL A 74 -8.98 -9.47 -3.58
N SER A 75 -9.63 -10.58 -3.93
CA SER A 75 -8.96 -11.74 -4.53
C SER A 75 -8.72 -11.62 -6.04
N THR A 76 -9.46 -10.74 -6.72
CA THR A 76 -9.34 -10.58 -8.18
C THR A 76 -9.37 -9.12 -8.61
N VAL A 77 -8.78 -8.85 -9.77
CA VAL A 77 -8.77 -7.52 -10.39
C VAL A 77 -10.17 -7.04 -10.73
N ALA A 78 -11.05 -7.96 -11.14
CA ALA A 78 -12.43 -7.65 -11.46
C ALA A 78 -13.19 -7.16 -10.21
N ASP A 79 -12.97 -7.81 -9.06
CA ASP A 79 -13.57 -7.39 -7.80
C ASP A 79 -13.01 -6.02 -7.35
N ALA A 80 -11.74 -5.74 -7.65
CA ALA A 80 -11.11 -4.45 -7.35
C ALA A 80 -11.77 -3.33 -8.15
N ASP A 81 -11.96 -3.56 -9.45
CA ASP A 81 -12.62 -2.63 -10.37
C ASP A 81 -14.07 -2.35 -9.92
N MET A 82 -14.84 -3.40 -9.64
CA MET A 82 -16.22 -3.28 -9.17
C MET A 82 -16.33 -2.46 -7.89
N LEU A 83 -15.43 -2.69 -6.92
CA LEU A 83 -15.45 -1.95 -5.67
C LEU A 83 -14.92 -0.53 -5.84
N LEU A 84 -13.84 -0.33 -6.60
CA LEU A 84 -13.29 0.98 -6.86
C LEU A 84 -14.36 1.85 -7.52
N HIS A 85 -15.07 1.33 -8.53
CA HIS A 85 -16.24 1.97 -9.12
C HIS A 85 -17.33 2.34 -8.11
N ALA A 86 -17.54 1.52 -7.07
CA ALA A 86 -18.53 1.79 -6.04
C ALA A 86 -18.10 2.85 -5.01
N ILE A 87 -16.80 2.99 -4.74
CA ILE A 87 -16.27 3.91 -3.71
C ILE A 87 -15.66 5.20 -4.30
N SER A 88 -15.25 5.20 -5.57
CA SER A 88 -14.65 6.35 -6.24
C SER A 88 -15.74 7.29 -6.77
N GLY A 89 -15.85 8.48 -6.19
CA GLY A 89 -16.72 9.55 -6.68
C GLY A 89 -16.13 10.36 -7.84
N PHE A 90 -15.50 9.73 -8.84
CA PHE A 90 -15.16 10.29 -10.16
C PHE A 90 -14.51 9.18 -11.01
N GLU A 91 -14.92 9.04 -12.28
CA GLU A 91 -14.38 8.01 -13.20
C GLU A 91 -12.87 8.17 -13.46
N SER A 92 -12.15 7.04 -13.45
CA SER A 92 -11.00 6.79 -14.32
C SER A 92 -10.64 5.30 -14.26
N LYS A 93 -10.64 4.64 -15.42
CA LYS A 93 -10.21 3.26 -15.63
C LYS A 93 -8.77 3.05 -15.14
N SER A 94 -8.52 1.96 -14.41
CA SER A 94 -7.64 0.87 -14.89
C SER A 94 -7.25 -0.10 -13.77
N SER A 95 -7.20 -1.35 -14.19
CA SER A 95 -6.99 -2.60 -13.50
C SER A 95 -5.51 -2.95 -13.36
N THR A 96 -5.10 -3.50 -12.22
CA THR A 96 -3.76 -4.02 -11.93
C THR A 96 -3.71 -5.55 -11.98
N HIS A 97 -2.72 -6.15 -12.66
CA HIS A 97 -1.98 -7.33 -12.13
C HIS A 97 -0.76 -7.73 -12.95
N GLU A 98 0.18 -8.42 -12.27
CA GLU A 98 1.27 -9.27 -12.79
C GLU A 98 1.92 -8.84 -14.11
N ALA A 99 2.36 -7.59 -14.08
CA ALA A 99 2.54 -6.77 -15.25
C ALA A 99 3.74 -7.12 -16.13
N ALA A 100 4.97 -7.13 -15.61
CA ALA A 100 6.15 -6.96 -16.47
C ALA A 100 6.37 -8.11 -17.47
N SER A 101 6.41 -9.37 -17.03
CA SER A 101 6.66 -10.52 -17.92
C SER A 101 5.44 -10.89 -18.78
N HIS A 102 4.23 -10.62 -18.27
CA HIS A 102 3.00 -10.81 -19.05
C HIS A 102 2.86 -9.73 -20.14
N PHE A 103 3.28 -8.49 -19.86
CA PHE A 103 3.28 -7.41 -20.82
C PHE A 103 4.24 -7.66 -21.98
N GLU A 104 5.45 -8.18 -21.75
CA GLU A 104 6.32 -8.62 -22.85
C GLU A 104 5.65 -9.73 -23.69
N ALA A 105 5.02 -10.72 -23.05
CA ALA A 105 4.32 -11.80 -23.73
C ALA A 105 3.08 -11.32 -24.52
N LEU A 106 2.48 -10.21 -24.10
CA LEU A 106 1.36 -9.53 -24.78
C LEU A 106 1.83 -8.52 -25.84
N GLY A 107 3.14 -8.37 -26.05
CA GLY A 107 3.71 -7.49 -27.07
C GLY A 107 3.97 -6.04 -26.63
N CYS A 108 3.92 -5.75 -25.34
CA CYS A 108 4.31 -4.45 -24.79
C CYS A 108 5.84 -4.29 -24.81
N VAL A 109 6.29 -3.08 -25.12
CA VAL A 109 7.71 -2.72 -25.08
C VAL A 109 8.08 -2.32 -23.67
N LEU A 110 8.97 -3.08 -23.02
CA LEU A 110 9.54 -2.67 -21.74
C LEU A 110 10.72 -1.74 -21.96
N THR A 111 10.65 -0.56 -21.36
CA THR A 111 11.70 0.45 -21.34
C THR A 111 12.13 0.69 -19.90
N GLU A 112 13.44 0.65 -19.64
CA GLU A 112 13.96 1.06 -18.35
C GLU A 112 13.93 2.60 -18.25
N VAL A 113 13.37 3.12 -17.16
CA VAL A 113 13.26 4.57 -16.92
C VAL A 113 14.01 4.92 -15.66
N SER A 114 14.88 5.94 -15.76
CA SER A 114 15.59 6.48 -14.61
C SER A 114 14.74 7.50 -13.86
N LEU A 115 14.59 7.31 -12.55
CA LEU A 115 13.93 8.23 -11.62
C LEU A 115 14.97 8.75 -10.61
N PRO A 116 15.71 9.83 -10.92
CA PRO A 116 16.87 10.27 -10.13
C PRO A 116 16.53 10.65 -8.68
N PHE A 117 15.29 11.04 -8.38
CA PHE A 117 14.82 11.37 -7.03
C PHE A 117 14.08 10.22 -6.35
N PHE A 118 14.00 9.02 -6.93
CA PHE A 118 13.30 7.88 -6.34
C PHE A 118 13.85 7.51 -4.95
N SER A 119 15.17 7.64 -4.75
CA SER A 119 15.84 7.43 -3.47
C SER A 119 15.38 8.40 -2.38
N LEU A 120 14.86 9.58 -2.75
CA LEU A 120 14.29 10.55 -1.82
C LEU A 120 12.87 10.19 -1.38
N GLY A 121 12.22 9.21 -2.01
CA GLY A 121 10.84 8.84 -1.72
C GLY A 121 10.62 8.47 -0.26
N VAL A 122 11.43 7.55 0.28
CA VAL A 122 11.35 7.12 1.68
C VAL A 122 11.61 8.28 2.65
N PRO A 123 12.74 9.02 2.59
CA PRO A 123 13.00 10.10 3.53
C PRO A 123 11.99 11.26 3.39
N ALA A 124 11.56 11.61 2.17
CA ALA A 124 10.52 12.60 1.95
C ALA A 124 9.21 12.19 2.62
N PHE A 125 8.81 10.93 2.46
CA PHE A 125 7.63 10.38 3.10
C PHE A 125 7.71 10.53 4.63
N TYR A 126 8.80 10.07 5.27
CA TYR A 126 8.98 10.15 6.73
C TYR A 126 8.80 11.58 7.24
N VAL A 127 9.40 12.55 6.55
CA VAL A 127 9.34 13.96 6.92
C VAL A 127 7.95 14.54 6.73
N LEU A 128 7.32 14.31 5.57
CA LEU A 128 5.99 14.85 5.25
C LEU A 128 4.93 14.27 6.17
N ALA A 129 4.90 12.95 6.33
CA ALA A 129 3.92 12.27 7.14
C ALA A 129 4.01 12.68 8.62
N SER A 130 5.23 12.77 9.16
CA SER A 130 5.46 13.26 10.52
C SER A 130 5.10 14.74 10.65
N SER A 131 5.37 15.54 9.62
CA SER A 131 5.07 16.97 9.61
C SER A 131 3.57 17.24 9.50
N GLU A 132 2.80 16.44 8.80
CA GLU A 132 1.33 16.57 8.75
C GLU A 132 0.71 16.17 10.07
N SER A 133 1.12 15.02 10.60
CA SER A 133 0.74 14.57 11.93
C SER A 133 1.05 15.62 13.01
N SER A 134 2.11 16.43 12.82
CA SER A 134 2.53 17.51 13.74
C SER A 134 2.28 18.95 13.27
N SER A 135 1.54 19.16 12.16
CA SER A 135 1.13 20.47 11.61
C SER A 135 2.23 21.43 11.04
N ASN A 136 3.30 20.93 10.39
CA ASN A 136 4.40 21.74 9.83
C ASN A 136 4.73 21.46 8.34
N LEU A 137 3.76 21.01 7.54
CA LEU A 137 3.95 20.53 6.16
C LEU A 137 4.60 21.54 5.20
N SER A 138 4.29 22.84 5.33
CA SER A 138 4.69 23.87 4.36
C SER A 138 6.20 24.00 4.18
N ARG A 139 7.00 23.56 5.15
CA ARG A 139 8.46 23.60 5.08
C ARG A 139 9.08 22.54 4.17
N TYR A 140 8.31 21.50 3.82
CA TYR A 140 8.85 20.29 3.18
C TYR A 140 8.21 19.97 1.81
N ASP A 141 7.28 20.80 1.34
CA ASP A 141 6.54 20.58 0.09
C ASP A 141 7.44 20.59 -1.17
N GLY A 142 8.61 21.22 -1.08
CA GLY A 142 9.60 21.21 -2.16
C GLY A 142 10.06 19.80 -2.56
N VAL A 143 10.24 18.90 -1.59
CA VAL A 143 10.70 17.52 -1.88
C VAL A 143 9.59 16.71 -2.56
N ARG A 144 8.34 16.88 -2.13
CA ARG A 144 7.16 16.28 -2.76
C ARG A 144 7.06 16.65 -4.23
N THR A 145 7.32 17.93 -4.54
CA THR A 145 7.25 18.46 -5.90
C THR A 145 8.30 17.85 -6.82
N LEU A 146 9.52 17.64 -6.31
CA LEU A 146 10.60 17.01 -7.08
C LEU A 146 10.26 15.56 -7.46
N ILE A 147 9.76 14.77 -6.51
CA ILE A 147 9.37 13.38 -6.78
C ILE A 147 8.24 13.34 -7.82
N ARG A 148 7.22 14.18 -7.68
CA ARG A 148 6.13 14.27 -8.68
C ARG A 148 6.62 14.60 -10.08
N LYS A 149 7.64 15.47 -10.19
CA LYS A 149 8.22 15.85 -11.48
C LYS A 149 8.87 14.66 -12.19
N ASP A 150 9.57 13.80 -11.47
CA ASP A 150 10.18 12.59 -12.03
C ASP A 150 9.13 11.63 -12.58
N TYR A 151 8.10 11.33 -11.78
CA TYR A 151 7.01 10.46 -12.22
C TYR A 151 6.26 11.04 -13.42
N LYS A 152 6.01 12.35 -13.43
CA LYS A 152 5.39 13.00 -14.58
C LYS A 152 6.25 12.91 -15.83
N ALA A 153 7.54 13.21 -15.74
CA ALA A 153 8.45 13.13 -16.88
C ALA A 153 8.54 11.71 -17.45
N ALA A 154 8.50 10.69 -16.58
CA ALA A 154 8.43 9.30 -16.99
C ALA A 154 7.10 8.96 -17.70
N LEU A 155 5.97 9.40 -17.15
CA LEU A 155 4.64 9.13 -17.71
C LEU A 155 4.33 9.93 -18.99
N ASP A 156 5.03 11.03 -19.25
CA ASP A 156 4.90 11.77 -20.52
C ASP A 156 5.40 10.94 -21.72
N HIS A 157 6.18 9.88 -21.48
CA HIS A 157 6.74 8.98 -22.50
C HIS A 157 6.32 7.51 -22.37
N ASN A 158 5.67 7.14 -21.26
CA ASN A 158 5.32 5.75 -20.96
C ASN A 158 3.90 5.69 -20.39
N ASP A 159 3.10 4.75 -20.87
CA ASP A 159 1.70 4.63 -20.42
C ASP A 159 1.58 4.14 -18.97
N ILE A 160 2.51 3.27 -18.54
CA ILE A 160 2.49 2.62 -17.23
C ILE A 160 3.91 2.52 -16.67
N LEU A 161 4.04 2.70 -15.36
CA LEU A 161 5.27 2.43 -14.60
C LEU A 161 5.04 1.23 -13.68
N ILE A 162 5.99 0.29 -13.66
CA ILE A 162 5.91 -0.95 -12.89
C ILE A 162 7.10 -1.01 -11.93
N SER A 163 6.86 -1.38 -10.68
CA SER A 163 7.91 -1.62 -9.69
C SER A 163 7.51 -2.76 -8.73
N PRO A 164 8.48 -3.43 -8.09
CA PRO A 164 8.17 -4.36 -7.01
C PRO A 164 7.45 -3.65 -5.86
N ALA A 165 6.36 -4.24 -5.35
CA ALA A 165 5.59 -3.66 -4.25
C ALA A 165 6.37 -3.59 -2.92
N ALA A 166 7.33 -4.49 -2.72
CA ALA A 166 8.22 -4.50 -1.56
C ALA A 166 9.63 -4.93 -1.97
N PRO A 167 10.68 -4.44 -1.27
CA PRO A 167 12.07 -4.79 -1.59
C PRO A 167 12.44 -6.24 -1.22
N SER A 168 11.62 -6.91 -0.40
CA SER A 168 11.81 -8.31 -0.04
C SER A 168 10.51 -8.96 0.45
N ALA A 169 10.54 -10.28 0.62
CA ALA A 169 9.44 -11.05 1.22
C ALA A 169 9.26 -10.74 2.72
N ALA A 170 8.12 -11.16 3.29
CA ALA A 170 7.78 -10.94 4.69
C ALA A 170 8.90 -11.35 5.66
N TYR A 171 9.26 -10.46 6.60
CA TYR A 171 10.29 -10.70 7.62
C TYR A 171 9.78 -11.59 8.75
N LYS A 172 10.68 -12.12 9.59
CA LYS A 172 10.31 -12.83 10.83
C LYS A 172 9.72 -11.86 11.85
N ILE A 173 8.74 -12.33 12.63
CA ILE A 173 8.20 -11.58 13.77
C ILE A 173 9.33 -11.39 14.80
N LEU A 174 9.51 -10.15 15.26
CA LEU A 174 10.59 -9.73 16.15
C LEU A 174 10.08 -9.52 17.59
N VAL A 175 8.78 -9.27 17.77
CA VAL A 175 8.18 -9.00 19.08
C VAL A 175 7.66 -10.27 19.76
N LYS A 176 8.05 -10.51 21.02
CA LYS A 176 7.47 -11.56 21.89
C LYS A 176 6.23 -11.03 22.62
N ARG A 177 5.09 -10.93 21.93
CA ARG A 177 3.76 -10.69 22.52
C ARG A 177 2.87 -11.93 22.33
N LYS A 178 1.75 -12.03 23.05
CA LYS A 178 0.80 -13.16 22.89
C LYS A 178 0.37 -13.25 21.42
N MET A 179 0.84 -14.29 20.73
CA MET A 179 0.33 -14.70 19.43
C MET A 179 -0.84 -15.65 19.66
N ILE A 180 -1.93 -15.47 18.93
CA ILE A 180 -3.03 -16.43 18.90
C ILE A 180 -3.08 -16.95 17.47
N HIS A 181 -3.11 -18.27 17.34
CA HIS A 181 -3.21 -18.98 16.07
C HIS A 181 -4.67 -19.01 15.62
#